data_AF-A0A8T2S523-F1
#
_entry.id   AF-A0A8T2S523-F1
#
_cell.length_a   1.000
_cell.length_b   1.000
_cell.length_c   1.000
_cell.angle_alpha   90.00
_cell.angle_beta   90.00
_cell.angle_gamma   90.00
#
_symmetry.space_group_name_H-M   'P 1'
#
loop_
_entity.id
_entity.type
_entity.pdbx_description
1 polymer ?
#
loop_
_entity_poly.entity_id
_entity_poly.type
_entity_poly.pdbx_seq_one_letter_code
_entity_poly.pdbx_strand_id
1 'polypeptide(L)'
;MGGLGGMGSRSSRSPFGDSMFGAFGPDTMFRSFGESAPSGVPKKAAPVESKLQCTLEELYCGSTRKMKISRNVMDASGKSMPVDEILTINVKPGWKKGTKITFAEKGNEQLNMAPADLVFVVDEKPHDVYKRDGNDLVVTHKISLAEALIGTTISLTTLDGRSLTIPVNEVISPGYEKVVAREGMPIPKEPGKKGNLRIKFDIKFPSRLTSEQKAGVKRLFSAG
;
A
#
# COMPACT_ATOMS: atom_id res chain seq x y z
N MET A 1 -75.87 9.09 -2.97
CA MET A 1 -75.24 7.76 -3.08
C MET A 1 -73.75 7.98 -2.87
N GLY A 2 -73.21 7.92 -1.65
CA GLY A 2 -72.78 6.70 -0.94
C GLY A 2 -71.47 6.20 -1.57
N GLY A 3 -70.30 6.07 -0.93
CA GLY A 3 -69.87 6.11 0.46
C GLY A 3 -68.79 5.01 0.64
N LEU A 4 -67.64 5.34 1.25
CA LEU A 4 -66.62 4.45 1.89
C LEU A 4 -65.92 3.38 1.01
N GLY A 5 -64.68 2.92 1.22
CA GLY A 5 -63.71 3.08 2.31
C GLY A 5 -63.10 1.72 2.71
N GLY A 6 -61.77 1.58 2.59
CA GLY A 6 -60.87 0.64 3.33
C GLY A 6 -60.94 -0.87 3.01
N MET A 7 -60.04 -1.76 3.45
CA MET A 7 -58.68 -1.75 4.04
C MET A 7 -58.31 -3.24 4.27
N GLY A 8 -57.03 -3.64 4.22
CA GLY A 8 -56.54 -4.72 5.13
C GLY A 8 -55.92 -6.03 4.56
N SER A 9 -54.58 -6.07 4.55
CA SER A 9 -53.66 -7.06 5.17
C SER A 9 -53.78 -8.61 5.05
N ARG A 10 -52.66 -9.18 4.54
CA ARG A 10 -51.73 -10.20 5.13
C ARG A 10 -52.06 -11.71 5.19
N SER A 11 -51.07 -12.46 4.67
CA SER A 11 -50.42 -13.69 5.18
C SER A 11 -50.95 -15.11 4.82
N SER A 12 -50.11 -15.80 4.03
CA SER A 12 -49.54 -17.17 4.22
C SER A 12 -50.44 -18.38 4.50
N ARG A 13 -50.43 -19.36 3.57
CA ARG A 13 -50.10 -20.79 3.86
C ARG A 13 -50.01 -21.64 2.59
N SER A 14 -48.98 -22.49 2.54
CA SER A 14 -48.78 -23.59 1.59
C SER A 14 -49.86 -24.67 1.71
N PRO A 15 -49.98 -25.54 0.69
CA PRO A 15 -50.27 -26.95 0.95
C PRO A 15 -49.32 -27.89 0.19
N PHE A 16 -48.71 -28.82 0.95
CA PHE A 16 -48.04 -30.03 0.49
C PHE A 16 -49.08 -31.12 0.17
N GLY A 17 -48.75 -32.03 -0.76
CA GLY A 17 -49.03 -33.47 -0.57
C GLY A 17 -49.81 -34.22 -1.67
N ASP A 18 -49.05 -35.02 -2.45
CA ASP A 18 -49.19 -36.49 -2.58
C ASP A 18 -49.56 -37.16 -3.93
N SER A 19 -48.59 -38.00 -4.38
CA SER A 19 -48.67 -39.39 -4.88
C SER A 19 -49.00 -39.76 -6.35
N MET A 20 -48.05 -40.50 -6.99
CA MET A 20 -48.15 -41.73 -7.84
C MET A 20 -47.06 -41.72 -8.95
N PHE A 21 -45.95 -42.48 -8.92
CA PHE A 21 -45.70 -43.94 -8.96
C PHE A 21 -46.02 -44.62 -10.31
N GLY A 22 -44.99 -45.04 -11.08
CA GLY A 22 -45.05 -46.24 -11.93
C GLY A 22 -44.69 -46.17 -13.44
N ALA A 23 -43.44 -46.54 -13.75
CA ALA A 23 -43.02 -47.51 -14.78
C ALA A 23 -42.93 -47.21 -16.31
N PHE A 24 -41.88 -47.81 -16.90
CA PHE A 24 -41.67 -48.35 -18.27
C PHE A 24 -40.62 -47.68 -19.19
N GLY A 25 -39.50 -48.40 -19.40
CA GLY A 25 -38.48 -48.16 -20.44
C GLY A 25 -37.14 -48.86 -20.16
N PRO A 26 -36.83 -50.02 -20.78
CA PRO A 26 -35.72 -50.91 -20.43
C PRO A 26 -34.45 -50.70 -21.30
N ASP A 27 -33.32 -51.22 -20.80
CA ASP A 27 -32.10 -51.58 -21.55
C ASP A 27 -31.20 -50.48 -22.14
N THR A 28 -30.32 -49.90 -21.30
CA THR A 28 -28.89 -49.80 -21.65
C THR A 28 -28.02 -49.89 -20.40
N MET A 29 -27.57 -51.12 -20.18
CA MET A 29 -26.38 -51.58 -19.45
C MET A 29 -25.47 -50.52 -18.82
N PHE A 30 -25.35 -50.63 -17.50
CA PHE A 30 -24.09 -50.87 -16.80
C PHE A 30 -22.87 -51.08 -17.72
N ARG A 31 -22.08 -50.03 -17.95
CA ARG A 31 -20.62 -50.16 -18.08
C ARG A 31 -19.97 -49.32 -17.00
N SER A 32 -19.59 -50.03 -15.94
CA SER A 32 -18.32 -49.82 -15.28
C SER A 32 -17.25 -49.60 -16.34
N PHE A 33 -16.78 -48.36 -16.48
CA PHE A 33 -15.50 -48.05 -17.09
C PHE A 33 -14.76 -47.21 -16.06
N GLY A 34 -13.86 -47.87 -15.33
CA GLY A 34 -12.82 -47.16 -14.64
C GLY A 34 -12.01 -46.41 -15.68
N GLU A 35 -12.15 -45.09 -15.68
CA GLU A 35 -11.25 -44.22 -16.40
C GLU A 35 -10.65 -43.25 -15.40
N SER A 36 -9.50 -43.68 -14.90
CA SER A 36 -8.53 -42.88 -14.18
C SER A 36 -8.26 -41.61 -14.97
N ALA A 37 -8.88 -40.50 -14.57
CA ALA A 37 -8.39 -39.20 -14.99
C ALA A 37 -6.93 -39.10 -14.53
N PRO A 38 -5.94 -38.86 -15.40
CA PRO A 38 -4.61 -38.51 -14.94
C PRO A 38 -4.69 -37.09 -14.39
N SER A 39 -5.11 -36.96 -13.13
CA SER A 39 -4.97 -35.75 -12.35
C SER A 39 -3.49 -35.61 -12.00
N GLY A 40 -2.72 -35.11 -12.95
CA GLY A 40 -1.28 -34.91 -12.82
C GLY A 40 -0.88 -33.47 -13.09
N VAL A 41 -1.64 -32.47 -12.62
CA VAL A 41 -1.07 -31.12 -12.51
C VAL A 41 0.03 -31.23 -11.46
N PRO A 42 1.31 -31.01 -11.80
CA PRO A 42 2.38 -31.03 -10.81
C PRO A 42 2.01 -30.03 -9.69
N LYS A 43 1.90 -30.53 -8.45
CA LYS A 43 1.61 -29.69 -7.29
C LYS A 43 2.79 -28.76 -7.08
N LYS A 44 2.66 -27.49 -7.46
CA LYS A 44 3.65 -26.46 -7.19
C LYS A 44 3.64 -26.12 -5.70
N ALA A 45 4.81 -26.05 -5.08
CA ALA A 45 4.93 -25.60 -3.70
C ALA A 45 4.44 -24.16 -3.53
N ALA A 46 3.96 -23.80 -2.32
CA ALA A 46 3.49 -22.45 -2.02
C ALA A 46 4.62 -21.41 -2.23
N PRO A 47 4.31 -20.19 -2.73
CA PRO A 47 5.33 -19.17 -2.96
C PRO A 47 6.06 -18.77 -1.68
N VAL A 48 7.36 -18.57 -1.77
CA VAL A 48 8.19 -18.04 -0.67
C VAL A 48 8.16 -16.52 -0.76
N GLU A 49 7.60 -15.85 0.24
CA GLU A 49 7.57 -14.38 0.27
C GLU A 49 8.77 -13.82 1.06
N SER A 50 9.45 -12.81 0.48
CA SER A 50 10.55 -12.09 1.11
C SER A 50 10.33 -10.58 1.01
N LYS A 51 10.68 -9.82 2.06
CA LYS A 51 10.49 -8.37 2.07
C LYS A 51 11.67 -7.66 1.41
N LEU A 52 11.39 -6.84 0.40
CA LEU A 52 12.35 -5.94 -0.22
C LEU A 52 12.24 -4.57 0.45
N GLN A 53 13.14 -4.30 1.40
CA GLN A 53 13.18 -3.04 2.15
C GLN A 53 13.77 -1.92 1.28
N CYS A 54 12.92 -0.98 0.85
CA CYS A 54 13.29 0.16 0.01
C CYS A 54 13.22 1.47 0.78
N THR A 55 14.15 2.39 0.50
CA THR A 55 14.08 3.77 1.02
C THR A 55 13.14 4.62 0.15
N LEU A 56 12.74 5.80 0.64
CA LEU A 56 11.87 6.70 -0.13
C LEU A 56 12.59 7.24 -1.38
N GLU A 57 13.89 7.49 -1.31
CA GLU A 57 14.72 7.95 -2.44
C GLU A 57 14.78 6.90 -3.55
N GLU A 58 14.94 5.62 -3.19
CA GLU A 58 14.91 4.52 -4.15
C GLU A 58 13.55 4.39 -4.82
N LEU A 59 12.47 4.58 -4.06
CA LEU A 59 11.11 4.59 -4.59
C LEU A 59 10.78 5.88 -5.36
N TYR A 60 11.58 6.94 -5.22
CA TYR A 60 11.41 8.20 -5.92
C TYR A 60 12.16 8.22 -7.26
N CYS A 61 13.46 7.89 -7.25
CA CYS A 61 14.30 7.92 -8.45
C CYS A 61 14.28 6.59 -9.22
N GLY A 62 13.88 5.49 -8.55
CA GLY A 62 14.12 4.14 -9.04
C GLY A 62 15.53 3.66 -8.67
N SER A 63 15.70 2.36 -8.55
CA SER A 63 17.00 1.76 -8.24
C SER A 63 17.10 0.32 -8.77
N THR A 64 18.31 -0.20 -8.87
CA THR A 64 18.56 -1.61 -9.18
C THR A 64 19.11 -2.28 -7.94
N ARG A 65 18.40 -3.28 -7.41
CA ARG A 65 18.83 -4.05 -6.23
C ARG A 65 19.22 -5.46 -6.65
N LYS A 66 20.38 -5.92 -6.19
CA LYS A 66 20.85 -7.30 -6.35
C LYS A 66 20.61 -8.05 -5.05
N MET A 67 19.78 -9.08 -5.09
CA MET A 67 19.42 -9.91 -3.95
C MET A 67 20.10 -11.27 -4.10
N LYS A 68 21.00 -11.60 -3.18
CA LYS A 68 21.57 -12.95 -3.11
C LYS A 68 20.55 -13.86 -2.42
N ILE A 69 20.20 -14.96 -3.08
CA ILE A 69 19.37 -16.02 -2.53
C ILE A 69 20.20 -17.29 -2.43
N SER A 70 19.83 -18.17 -1.51
CA SER A 70 20.37 -19.52 -1.41
C SER A 70 19.20 -20.49 -1.55
N ARG A 71 19.28 -21.40 -2.53
CA ARG A 71 18.24 -22.39 -2.81
C ARG A 71 18.84 -23.77 -2.92
N ASN A 72 18.10 -24.78 -2.50
CA ASN A 72 18.51 -26.16 -2.64
C ASN A 72 18.17 -26.68 -4.05
N VAL A 73 19.14 -27.28 -4.72
CA VAL A 73 19.02 -27.90 -6.06
C VAL A 73 19.39 -29.37 -5.96
N MET A 74 18.73 -30.24 -6.71
CA MET A 74 19.12 -31.65 -6.76
C MET A 74 20.20 -31.90 -7.81
N ASP A 75 21.24 -32.62 -7.39
CA ASP A 75 22.26 -33.17 -8.29
C ASP A 75 21.74 -34.43 -9.02
N ALA A 76 22.43 -34.87 -10.07
CA ALA A 76 22.15 -36.11 -10.82
C ALA A 76 22.12 -37.37 -9.92
N SER A 77 22.76 -37.30 -8.75
CA SER A 77 22.75 -38.34 -7.71
C SER A 77 21.49 -38.33 -6.81
N GLY A 78 20.57 -37.39 -7.00
CA GLY A 78 19.37 -37.20 -6.16
C GLY A 78 19.65 -36.52 -4.81
N LYS A 79 20.89 -36.06 -4.58
CA LYS A 79 21.28 -35.33 -3.37
C LYS A 79 20.96 -33.84 -3.48
N SER A 80 20.38 -33.28 -2.43
CA SER A 80 20.09 -31.84 -2.32
C SER A 80 21.35 -31.05 -1.95
N MET A 81 21.71 -30.03 -2.73
CA MET A 81 22.86 -29.15 -2.49
C MET A 81 22.43 -27.67 -2.48
N PRO A 82 22.94 -26.85 -1.55
CA PRO A 82 22.67 -25.41 -1.54
C PRO A 82 23.43 -24.72 -2.68
N VAL A 83 22.73 -23.89 -3.45
CA VAL A 83 23.27 -23.09 -4.54
C VAL A 83 22.89 -21.63 -4.30
N ASP A 84 23.89 -20.76 -4.37
CA ASP A 84 23.69 -19.32 -4.28
C ASP A 84 23.44 -18.71 -5.67
N GLU A 85 22.42 -17.86 -5.76
CA GLU A 85 22.06 -17.15 -6.99
C GLU A 85 21.80 -15.67 -6.71
N ILE A 86 22.15 -14.78 -7.65
CA ILE A 86 21.90 -13.34 -7.53
C ILE A 86 20.73 -12.96 -8.44
N LEU A 87 19.65 -12.49 -7.83
CA LEU A 87 18.48 -11.97 -8.53
C LEU A 87 18.55 -10.45 -8.61
N THR A 88 18.29 -9.88 -9.79
CA THR A 88 18.29 -8.43 -10.00
C THR A 88 16.87 -7.92 -10.03
N ILE A 89 16.55 -6.96 -9.16
CA ILE A 89 15.24 -6.32 -9.06
C ILE A 89 15.38 -4.85 -9.46
N ASN A 90 14.67 -4.46 -10.51
CA ASN A 90 14.59 -3.07 -10.96
C ASN A 90 13.40 -2.39 -10.26
N VAL A 91 13.68 -1.69 -9.17
CA VAL A 91 12.70 -0.91 -8.41
C VAL A 91 12.29 0.29 -9.26
N LYS A 92 11.02 0.34 -9.65
CA LYS A 92 10.51 1.45 -10.48
C LYS A 92 10.03 2.61 -9.61
N PRO A 93 10.20 3.86 -10.08
CA PRO A 93 9.65 5.04 -9.43
C PRO A 93 8.16 4.91 -9.11
N GLY A 94 7.78 5.33 -7.90
CA GLY A 94 6.40 5.36 -7.44
C GLY A 94 5.83 4.02 -6.96
N TRP A 95 6.60 2.92 -7.03
CA TRP A 95 6.16 1.64 -6.44
C TRP A 95 5.71 1.83 -4.99
N LYS A 96 4.60 1.16 -4.64
CA LYS A 96 3.98 1.27 -3.32
C LYS A 96 4.32 0.04 -2.50
N LYS A 97 4.29 0.19 -1.18
CA LYS A 97 4.27 -0.95 -0.26
C LYS A 97 3.25 -2.01 -0.72
N GLY A 98 3.68 -3.27 -0.71
CA GLY A 98 2.88 -4.41 -1.16
C GLY A 98 3.03 -4.78 -2.64
N THR A 99 3.79 -4.00 -3.42
CA THR A 99 4.11 -4.38 -4.81
C THR A 99 4.88 -5.71 -4.82
N LYS A 100 4.40 -6.70 -5.58
CA LYS A 100 4.98 -8.04 -5.64
C LYS A 100 5.83 -8.20 -6.90
N ILE A 101 7.03 -8.77 -6.73
CA ILE A 101 7.96 -9.12 -7.80
C ILE A 101 8.20 -10.62 -7.72
N THR A 102 7.71 -11.36 -8.71
CA THR A 102 7.78 -12.82 -8.73
C THR A 102 8.93 -13.30 -9.61
N PHE A 103 9.79 -14.14 -9.03
CA PHE A 103 10.77 -14.93 -9.75
C PHE A 103 10.30 -16.38 -9.80
N ALA A 104 9.94 -16.82 -10.99
CA ALA A 104 9.39 -18.15 -11.20
C ALA A 104 10.43 -19.23 -10.86
N GLU A 105 10.01 -20.25 -10.11
CA GLU A 105 10.79 -21.46 -9.83
C GLU A 105 12.17 -21.20 -9.18
N LYS A 106 12.30 -20.09 -8.44
CA LYS A 106 13.52 -19.73 -7.70
C LYS A 106 13.53 -20.18 -6.23
N GLY A 107 12.56 -20.99 -5.83
CA GLY A 107 12.51 -21.66 -4.53
C GLY A 107 13.40 -22.90 -4.45
N ASN A 108 13.28 -23.62 -3.34
CA ASN A 108 13.95 -24.91 -3.16
C ASN A 108 13.33 -25.97 -4.08
N GLU A 109 14.19 -26.78 -4.69
CA GLU A 109 13.79 -27.92 -5.50
C GLU A 109 13.47 -29.13 -4.62
N GLN A 110 12.43 -29.88 -5.00
CA GLN A 110 11.96 -31.07 -4.28
C GLN A 110 11.70 -32.21 -5.28
N LEU A 111 11.88 -33.46 -4.83
CA LEU A 111 11.57 -34.63 -5.65
C LEU A 111 10.11 -34.60 -6.13
N ASN A 112 9.92 -34.76 -7.45
CA ASN A 112 8.61 -34.82 -8.11
C ASN A 112 7.74 -33.55 -7.96
N MET A 113 8.34 -32.41 -7.63
CA MET A 113 7.65 -31.13 -7.48
C MET A 113 8.42 -29.99 -8.17
N ALA A 114 7.69 -29.13 -8.88
CA ALA A 114 8.27 -27.90 -9.43
C ALA A 114 8.70 -26.96 -8.28
N PRO A 115 9.85 -26.27 -8.40
CA PRO A 115 10.29 -25.32 -7.38
C PRO A 115 9.25 -24.23 -7.11
N ALA A 116 9.17 -23.79 -5.86
CA ALA A 116 8.29 -22.68 -5.49
C ALA A 116 8.71 -21.39 -6.21
N ASP A 117 7.76 -20.47 -6.37
CA ASP A 117 8.10 -19.11 -6.79
C ASP A 117 8.65 -18.31 -5.63
N LEU A 118 9.66 -17.48 -5.89
CA LEU A 118 10.14 -16.51 -4.93
C LEU A 118 9.49 -15.17 -5.21
N VAL A 119 8.78 -14.63 -4.23
CA VAL A 119 8.05 -13.37 -4.35
C VAL A 119 8.68 -12.34 -3.43
N PHE A 120 9.26 -11.29 -4.01
CA PHE A 120 9.68 -10.13 -3.24
C PHE A 120 8.52 -9.15 -3.11
N VAL A 121 8.21 -8.76 -1.87
CA VAL A 121 7.19 -7.76 -1.58
C VAL A 121 7.87 -6.48 -1.16
N VAL A 122 7.63 -5.39 -1.89
CA VAL A 122 8.16 -4.06 -1.56
C VAL A 122 7.65 -3.63 -0.20
N ASP A 123 8.58 -3.25 0.67
CA ASP A 123 8.30 -2.64 1.96
C ASP A 123 9.06 -1.30 2.06
N GLU A 124 8.47 -0.36 2.78
CA GLU A 124 9.00 0.99 2.88
C GLU A 124 9.75 1.15 4.20
N LYS A 125 11.03 1.54 4.12
CA LYS A 125 11.80 1.91 5.29
C LYS A 125 11.29 3.24 5.84
N PRO A 126 11.18 3.38 7.18
CA PRO A 126 10.99 4.69 7.80
C PRO A 126 12.07 5.67 7.35
N HIS A 127 11.67 6.91 7.13
CA HIS A 127 12.55 8.00 6.75
C HIS A 127 12.47 9.10 7.83
N ASP A 128 13.58 9.75 8.13
CA ASP A 128 13.70 10.66 9.28
C ASP A 128 12.89 11.96 9.11
N VAL A 129 12.87 12.51 7.89
CA VAL A 129 12.17 13.77 7.57
C VAL A 129 10.77 13.54 6.99
N TYR A 130 10.65 12.68 5.98
CA TYR A 130 9.42 12.48 5.22
C TYR A 130 8.66 11.23 5.67
N LYS A 131 7.33 11.35 5.68
CA LYS A 131 6.40 10.23 5.78
C LYS A 131 5.59 10.15 4.49
N ARG A 132 5.60 9.00 3.82
CA ARG A 132 4.77 8.78 2.64
C ARG A 132 3.30 8.57 3.03
N ASP A 133 2.39 9.21 2.30
CA ASP A 133 0.94 9.03 2.38
C ASP A 133 0.39 8.82 0.96
N GLY A 134 0.29 7.56 0.53
CA GLY A 134 -0.08 7.23 -0.84
C GLY A 134 0.94 7.73 -1.88
N ASN A 135 0.56 8.74 -2.65
CA ASN A 135 1.46 9.42 -3.60
C ASN A 135 2.03 10.72 -3.03
N ASP A 136 1.57 11.16 -1.88
CA ASP A 136 1.99 12.41 -1.25
C ASP A 136 3.11 12.15 -0.24
N LEU A 137 3.85 13.20 0.07
CA LEU A 137 4.85 13.22 1.14
C LEU A 137 4.37 14.17 2.23
N VAL A 138 4.53 13.78 3.47
CA VAL A 138 4.21 14.59 4.65
C VAL A 138 5.49 14.87 5.41
N VAL A 139 5.71 16.12 5.77
CA VAL A 139 6.82 16.54 6.64
C VAL A 139 6.27 17.40 7.76
N THR A 140 6.83 17.23 8.97
CA THR A 140 6.51 18.09 10.10
C THR A 140 7.65 19.08 10.31
N HIS A 141 7.38 20.37 10.11
CA HIS A 141 8.34 21.43 10.30
C HIS A 141 8.06 22.18 11.61
N LYS A 142 9.11 22.36 12.42
CA LYS A 142 9.01 23.04 13.72
C LYS A 142 9.29 24.52 13.53
N ILE A 143 8.37 25.37 13.95
CA ILE A 143 8.49 26.83 13.84
C ILE A 143 8.19 27.48 15.20
N SER A 144 8.71 28.67 15.41
CA SER A 144 8.36 29.51 16.56
C SER A 144 7.00 30.18 16.36
N LEU A 145 6.37 30.61 17.46
CA LEU A 145 5.15 31.43 17.40
C LEU A 145 5.36 32.72 16.58
N ALA A 146 6.55 33.33 16.64
CA ALA A 146 6.84 34.54 15.87
C ALA A 146 6.83 34.27 14.36
N GLU A 147 7.50 33.20 13.92
CA GLU A 147 7.49 32.75 12.52
C GLU A 147 6.08 32.37 12.05
N ALA A 148 5.28 31.75 12.92
CA ALA A 148 3.90 31.42 12.62
C ALA A 148 3.02 32.66 12.38
N LEU A 149 3.31 33.79 13.03
CA LEU A 149 2.53 35.02 12.93
C LEU A 149 3.04 35.98 11.84
N ILE A 150 4.35 36.06 11.64
CA ILE A 150 4.99 37.03 10.75
C ILE A 150 5.25 36.44 9.36
N GLY A 151 5.31 35.11 9.27
CA GLY A 151 5.75 34.38 8.10
C GLY A 151 7.18 33.88 8.24
N THR A 152 7.51 32.86 7.46
CA THR A 152 8.83 32.21 7.45
C THR A 152 9.14 31.64 6.06
N THR A 153 10.39 31.29 5.83
CA THR A 153 10.81 30.58 4.62
C THR A 153 11.39 29.24 5.01
N ILE A 154 10.79 28.17 4.50
CA ILE A 154 11.20 26.80 4.79
C ILE A 154 12.17 26.36 3.71
N SER A 155 13.30 25.77 4.09
CA SER A 155 14.21 25.10 3.18
C SER A 155 14.22 23.60 3.48
N LEU A 156 13.88 22.78 2.49
CA LEU A 156 13.87 21.31 2.61
C LEU A 156 14.74 20.69 1.51
N THR A 157 15.45 19.63 1.85
CA THR A 157 16.12 18.78 0.85
C THR A 157 15.13 17.75 0.34
N THR A 158 14.82 17.76 -0.95
CA THR A 158 13.92 16.80 -1.59
C THR A 158 14.57 15.42 -1.73
N LEU A 159 13.79 14.39 -2.04
CA LEU A 159 14.28 13.00 -2.19
C LEU A 159 15.25 12.80 -3.38
N ASP A 160 15.24 13.70 -4.35
CA ASP A 160 16.21 13.77 -5.46
C ASP A 160 17.43 14.67 -5.15
N GLY A 161 17.55 15.17 -3.92
CA GLY A 161 18.71 15.94 -3.46
C GLY A 161 18.68 17.43 -3.79
N ARG A 162 17.59 17.96 -4.37
CA ARG A 162 17.44 19.40 -4.63
C ARG A 162 17.12 20.13 -3.33
N SER A 163 17.49 21.42 -3.25
CA SER A 163 17.00 22.31 -2.21
C SER A 163 15.68 22.95 -2.68
N LEU A 164 14.62 22.78 -1.89
CA LEU A 164 13.30 23.35 -2.13
C LEU A 164 13.02 24.43 -1.09
N THR A 165 12.96 25.67 -1.54
CA THR A 165 12.67 26.84 -0.71
C THR A 165 11.21 27.26 -0.88
N ILE A 166 10.46 27.30 0.22
CA ILE A 166 9.03 27.58 0.22
C ILE A 166 8.75 28.77 1.15
N PRO A 167 8.40 29.94 0.60
CA PRO A 167 7.96 31.07 1.41
C PRO A 167 6.54 30.82 1.94
N VAL A 168 6.34 31.09 3.23
CA VAL A 168 5.05 31.02 3.90
C VAL A 168 4.78 32.37 4.54
N ASN A 169 3.99 33.19 3.85
CA ASN A 169 3.67 34.56 4.25
C ASN A 169 2.33 34.66 4.99
N GLU A 170 1.57 33.56 5.04
CA GLU A 170 0.28 33.47 5.72
C GLU A 170 0.48 33.19 7.21
N VAL A 171 -0.48 33.59 8.04
CA VAL A 171 -0.50 33.22 9.47
C VAL A 171 -0.75 31.72 9.59
N ILE A 172 0.17 31.02 10.24
CA ILE A 172 0.13 29.58 10.45
C ILE A 172 -0.59 29.29 11.77
N SER A 173 -1.83 28.80 11.68
CA SER A 173 -2.59 28.34 12.85
C SER A 173 -2.22 26.89 13.23
N PRO A 174 -2.45 26.47 14.48
CA PRO A 174 -2.38 25.04 14.82
C PRO A 174 -3.26 24.20 13.88
N GLY A 175 -2.70 23.12 13.33
CA GLY A 175 -3.37 22.26 12.36
C GLY A 175 -3.35 22.76 10.91
N TYR A 176 -2.82 23.97 10.64
CA TYR A 176 -2.57 24.44 9.28
C TYR A 176 -1.59 23.51 8.56
N GLU A 177 -1.83 23.30 7.27
CA GLU A 177 -1.00 22.49 6.40
C GLU A 177 -0.73 23.23 5.09
N LYS A 178 0.55 23.44 4.76
CA LYS A 178 0.93 24.00 3.47
C LYS A 178 1.08 22.88 2.46
N VAL A 179 0.34 22.96 1.36
CA VAL A 179 0.46 22.00 0.24
C VAL A 179 1.33 22.60 -0.86
N VAL A 180 2.40 21.91 -1.23
CA VAL A 180 3.26 22.22 -2.35
C VAL A 180 3.00 21.21 -3.45
N ALA A 181 2.37 21.68 -4.53
CA ALA A 181 1.94 20.82 -5.62
C ALA A 181 3.13 20.20 -6.36
N ARG A 182 3.00 18.93 -6.76
CA ARG A 182 3.99 18.19 -7.58
C ARG A 182 5.34 17.91 -6.92
N GLU A 183 5.45 18.06 -5.60
CA GLU A 183 6.67 17.74 -4.83
C GLU A 183 6.51 16.46 -3.97
N GLY A 184 5.52 15.61 -4.28
CA GLY A 184 5.33 14.27 -3.68
C GLY A 184 6.01 13.14 -4.48
N MET A 185 5.57 11.91 -4.24
CA MET A 185 6.08 10.71 -4.92
C MET A 185 5.61 10.64 -6.39
N PRO A 186 6.42 10.05 -7.30
CA PRO A 186 5.99 9.78 -8.67
C PRO A 186 4.77 8.85 -8.73
N ILE A 187 3.93 9.04 -9.75
CA ILE A 187 2.74 8.22 -9.97
C ILE A 187 3.05 7.19 -11.06
N PRO A 188 3.14 5.88 -10.76
CA PRO A 188 3.58 4.87 -11.73
C PRO A 188 2.76 4.81 -13.02
N LYS A 189 1.46 5.10 -12.93
CA LYS A 189 0.53 5.05 -14.05
C LYS A 189 0.52 6.34 -14.89
N GLU A 190 1.14 7.41 -14.41
CA GLU A 190 1.11 8.73 -15.03
C GLU A 190 2.54 9.30 -15.10
N PRO A 191 3.31 8.94 -16.15
CA PRO A 191 4.67 9.40 -16.32
C PRO A 191 4.76 10.94 -16.27
N GLY A 192 5.73 11.46 -15.52
CA GLY A 192 5.94 12.89 -15.34
C GLY A 192 5.04 13.56 -14.29
N LYS A 193 4.02 12.87 -13.76
CA LYS A 193 3.21 13.37 -12.64
C LYS A 193 3.72 12.86 -11.30
N LYS A 194 3.56 13.73 -10.29
CA LYS A 194 3.91 13.48 -8.89
C LYS A 194 2.73 13.87 -8.01
N GLY A 195 2.64 13.25 -6.83
CA GLY A 195 1.76 13.74 -5.76
C GLY A 195 2.25 15.07 -5.19
N ASN A 196 1.73 15.42 -4.03
CA ASN A 196 2.03 16.69 -3.37
C ASN A 196 2.93 16.50 -2.14
N LEU A 197 3.66 17.55 -1.78
CA LEU A 197 4.30 17.67 -0.48
C LEU A 197 3.37 18.43 0.45
N ARG A 198 3.08 17.86 1.61
CA ARG A 198 2.23 18.42 2.65
C ARG A 198 3.08 18.73 3.87
N ILE A 199 3.13 20.00 4.24
CA ILE A 199 3.96 20.50 5.33
C ILE A 199 3.05 20.82 6.50
N LYS A 200 3.20 20.04 7.56
CA LYS A 200 2.53 20.26 8.85
C LYS A 200 3.44 21.09 9.74
N PHE A 201 2.84 21.99 10.50
CA PHE A 201 3.59 22.87 11.39
C PHE A 201 3.40 22.50 12.85
N ASP A 202 4.52 22.30 13.54
CA ASP A 202 4.58 22.16 14.99
C ASP A 202 5.04 23.50 15.58
N ILE A 203 4.08 24.26 16.10
CA ILE A 203 4.30 25.62 16.60
C ILE A 203 4.80 25.56 18.04
N LYS A 204 6.05 25.98 18.24
CA LYS A 204 6.66 26.12 19.56
C LYS A 204 6.28 27.45 20.18
N PHE A 205 5.40 27.39 21.19
CA PHE A 205 5.09 28.53 22.03
C PHE A 205 6.24 28.83 23.00
N PRO A 206 6.50 30.12 23.29
CA PRO A 206 7.44 30.49 24.35
C PRO A 206 6.89 30.03 25.71
N SER A 207 7.76 29.51 26.57
CA SER A 207 7.36 29.01 27.90
C SER A 207 6.97 30.13 28.86
N ARG A 208 7.54 31.33 28.67
CA ARG A 208 7.27 32.53 29.46
C ARG A 208 7.40 33.77 28.57
N LEU A 209 6.72 34.84 28.97
CA LEU A 209 6.83 36.18 28.38
C LEU A 209 7.14 37.20 29.47
N THR A 210 7.99 38.18 29.18
CA THR A 210 8.26 39.32 30.07
C THR A 210 7.03 40.23 30.17
N SER A 211 6.98 41.09 31.20
CA SER A 211 5.88 42.06 31.36
C SER A 211 5.75 42.99 30.15
N GLU A 212 6.87 43.41 29.57
CA GLU A 212 6.91 44.23 28.36
C GLU A 212 6.35 43.49 27.14
N GLN A 213 6.77 42.23 26.93
CA GLN A 213 6.24 41.39 25.84
C GLN A 213 4.73 41.16 25.98
N LYS A 214 4.24 40.90 27.20
CA LYS A 214 2.81 40.75 27.47
C LYS A 214 2.02 42.04 27.18
N ALA A 215 2.55 43.20 27.58
CA ALA A 215 1.94 44.49 27.28
C ALA A 215 1.90 44.76 25.77
N GLY A 216 2.97 44.41 25.04
CA GLY A 216 3.04 44.49 23.59
C GLY A 216 2.00 43.60 22.89
N VAL A 217 1.93 42.32 23.26
CA VAL A 217 0.92 41.38 22.73
C VAL A 217 -0.50 41.88 23.02
N LYS A 218 -0.77 42.35 24.25
CA LYS A 218 -2.09 42.91 24.59
C LYS A 218 -2.42 44.11 23.70
N ARG A 219 -1.48 45.03 23.48
CA ARG A 219 -1.70 46.19 22.61
C ARG A 219 -2.01 45.81 21.17
N LEU A 220 -1.32 44.81 20.62
CA LEU A 220 -1.44 44.41 19.21
C LEU A 220 -2.67 43.52 18.95
N PHE A 221 -3.03 42.63 19.87
CA PHE A 221 -4.07 41.61 19.64
C PHE A 221 -5.39 41.86 20.38
N SER A 222 -5.51 42.89 21.22
CA SER A 222 -6.77 43.22 21.91
C SER A 222 -7.67 44.21 21.15
N ALA A 223 -7.29 44.61 19.93
CA ALA A 223 -8.05 45.56 19.11
C ALA A 223 -8.97 44.87 18.07
N GLY A 224 -9.27 43.59 18.25
CA GLY A 224 -10.12 42.79 17.36
C GLY A 224 -11.40 42.34 18.04
#